data_AF-A0A9X6W1P2-F1
#
_entry.id   AF-A0A9X6W1P2-F1
#
_cell.length_a   1.000
_cell.length_b   1.000
_cell.length_c   1.000
_cell.angle_alpha   90.00
_cell.angle_beta   90.00
_cell.angle_gamma   90.00
#
_symmetry.space_group_name_H-M   'P 1'
#
loop_
_entity.id
_entity.type
_entity.pdbx_description
1 polymer ?
#
loop_
_entity_poly.entity_id
_entity_poly.type
_entity_poly.pdbx_seq_one_letter_code
_entity_poly.pdbx_strand_id
1 'polypeptide(L)' 'MKSVDKNELVYRVYEGLVIGEKTPFLFCVSNVREHSLRQEIESDERKMSCDWNVIHETGNRNEARKMANDTEF' A
#
# COMPACT_ATOMS: atom_id res chain seq x y z
N MET A 1 28.30 -15.99 -7.06
CA MET A 1 27.48 -15.90 -5.83
C MET A 1 26.17 -15.25 -6.25
N LYS A 2 25.06 -16.00 -6.30
CA LYS A 2 23.75 -15.42 -6.64
C LYS A 2 23.33 -14.55 -5.46
N SER A 3 23.08 -13.28 -5.72
CA SER A 3 22.47 -12.35 -4.78
C SER A 3 21.21 -13.02 -4.24
N VAL A 4 21.21 -13.41 -2.98
CA VAL A 4 19.97 -13.74 -2.30
C VAL A 4 19.31 -12.40 -2.11
N ASP A 5 18.37 -12.05 -3.00
CA ASP A 5 17.44 -10.96 -2.77
C ASP A 5 16.87 -11.18 -1.37
N LYS A 6 17.34 -10.37 -0.42
CA LYS A 6 16.79 -10.34 0.92
C LYS A 6 15.34 -9.93 0.72
N ASN A 7 14.42 -10.87 0.79
CA ASN A 7 12.99 -10.62 0.99
C ASN A 7 12.81 -10.02 2.40
N GLU A 8 13.44 -8.88 2.65
CA GLU A 8 13.18 -8.08 3.84
C GLU A 8 11.73 -7.61 3.73
N LEU A 9 10.96 -7.91 4.78
CA LEU A 9 9.58 -7.50 4.88
C LEU A 9 9.55 -5.97 4.92
N VAL A 10 9.02 -5.35 3.87
CA VAL A 10 8.82 -3.91 3.79
C VAL A 10 7.34 -3.58 3.75
N TYR A 11 7.02 -2.39 4.22
CA TYR A 11 5.70 -1.80 4.22
C TYR A 11 5.72 -0.55 3.36
N ARG A 12 4.80 -0.48 2.40
CA ARG A 12 4.68 0.62 1.46
C ARG A 12 3.42 1.40 1.72
N VAL A 13 3.51 2.72 1.59
CA VAL A 13 2.38 3.64 1.68
C VAL A 13 2.00 4.04 0.26
N TYR A 14 0.70 3.97 0.00
CA TYR A 14 0.07 4.29 -1.27
C TYR A 14 -1.07 5.27 -1.04
N GLU A 15 -1.40 6.01 -2.09
CA GLU A 15 -2.66 6.74 -2.19
C GLU A 15 -3.69 5.86 -2.91
N GLY A 16 -4.89 5.78 -2.33
CA GLY A 16 -6.03 5.10 -2.93
C GLY A 16 -7.26 5.99 -2.93
N LEU A 17 -8.25 5.60 -3.73
CA LEU A 17 -9.56 6.27 -3.77
C LEU A 17 -10.65 5.20 -3.68
N VAL A 18 -11.57 5.34 -2.73
CA VAL A 18 -12.75 4.46 -2.67
C VAL A 18 -13.65 4.79 -3.85
N ILE A 19 -14.12 3.78 -4.58
CA ILE A 19 -15.00 4.00 -5.74
C ILE A 19 -16.31 4.64 -5.25
N GLY A 20 -16.61 5.83 -5.77
CA GLY A 20 -17.77 6.62 -5.37
C GLY A 20 -17.44 7.77 -4.41
N GLU A 21 -16.25 7.76 -3.79
CA GLU A 21 -15.75 8.86 -2.99
C GLU A 21 -14.93 9.84 -3.84
N LYS A 22 -14.79 11.08 -3.36
CA LYS A 22 -13.99 12.12 -4.02
C LYS A 22 -12.62 12.34 -3.38
N THR A 23 -12.50 11.98 -2.10
CA THR A 23 -11.30 12.27 -1.31
C THR A 23 -10.40 11.04 -1.33
N PRO A 24 -9.15 11.16 -1.80
CA PRO A 24 -8.18 10.08 -1.70
C PRO A 24 -7.82 9.82 -0.23
N PHE A 25 -7.26 8.65 0.05
CA PHE A 25 -6.77 8.29 1.37
C PHE A 25 -5.43 7.58 1.26
N LEU A 26 -4.60 7.71 2.29
CA LEU A 26 -3.37 6.95 2.38
C LEU A 26 -3.63 5.61 3.06
N PHE A 27 -2.98 4.57 2.57
CA PHE A 27 -2.98 3.26 3.19
C PHE A 27 -1.60 2.62 3.11
N CYS A 28 -1.29 1.75 4.07
CA CYS A 28 -0.06 0.97 4.05
C CYS A 28 -0.33 -0.52 3.87
N VAL A 29 0.50 -1.20 3.07
CA VAL A 29 0.46 -2.65 2.87
C VAL A 29 1.89 -3.21 2.83
N SER A 30 2.07 -4.46 3.27
CA SER A 30 3.37 -5.11 3.11
C SER A 30 3.61 -5.52 1.66
N ASN A 31 4.87 -5.58 1.23
CA ASN A 31 5.24 -6.11 -0.09
C ASN A 31 4.67 -7.52 -0.36
N VAL A 32 4.53 -8.35 0.69
CA VAL A 32 3.92 -9.68 0.59
C VAL A 32 2.42 -9.62 0.30
N ARG A 33 1.69 -8.68 0.91
CA ARG A 33 0.22 -8.56 0.75
C ARG A 33 -0.18 -7.70 -0.44
N GLU A 34 0.73 -6.89 -0.97
CA GLU A 34 0.50 -6.00 -2.10
C GLU A 34 -0.05 -6.75 -3.32
N HIS A 35 0.53 -7.89 -3.67
CA HIS A 35 0.09 -8.68 -4.83
C HIS A 35 -1.37 -9.11 -4.70
N SER A 36 -1.76 -9.66 -3.56
CA SER A 36 -3.14 -10.09 -3.35
C SER A 36 -4.11 -8.91 -3.26
N LEU A 37 -3.68 -7.76 -2.73
CA LEU A 37 -4.49 -6.56 -2.72
C LEU A 37 -4.73 -6.01 -4.14
N ARG A 38 -3.72 -6.07 -5.02
CA ARG A 38 -3.87 -5.77 -6.45
C ARG A 38 -4.96 -6.63 -7.08
N GLN A 39 -4.89 -7.94 -6.85
CA GLN A 39 -5.89 -8.88 -7.37
C GLN A 39 -7.30 -8.58 -6.87
N GLU A 40 -7.46 -8.26 -5.57
CA GLU A 40 -8.77 -7.89 -5.01
C GLU A 40 -9.36 -6.61 -5.64
N ILE A 41 -8.50 -5.65 -6.00
CA ILE A 41 -8.92 -4.43 -6.69
C ILE A 41 -9.28 -4.71 -8.16
N GLU A 42 -8.45 -5.49 -8.85
CA GLU A 42 -8.66 -5.86 -10.25
C GLU A 42 -9.88 -6.77 -10.45
N SER A 43 -10.22 -7.60 -9.46
CA SER A 43 -11.41 -8.47 -9.47
C SER A 43 -12.69 -7.78 -8.97
N ASP A 44 -12.63 -6.49 -8.62
CA ASP A 44 -13.74 -5.72 -8.02
C ASP A 44 -14.24 -6.27 -6.67
N GLU A 45 -13.46 -7.15 -6.01
CA GLU A 45 -13.72 -7.60 -4.63
C GLU A 45 -13.53 -6.46 -3.63
N ARG A 46 -12.62 -5.54 -3.95
CA ARG A 46 -12.35 -4.34 -3.17
C ARG A 46 -12.62 -3.09 -4.02
N LYS A 47 -13.67 -2.36 -3.64
CA LYS A 47 -14.16 -1.15 -4.33
C LYS A 47 -13.28 0.08 -4.09
N MET A 48 -12.04 0.03 -4.58
CA MET A 48 -11.12 1.15 -4.57
C MET A 48 -10.22 1.12 -5.80
N SER A 49 -9.63 2.26 -6.15
CA SER A 49 -8.53 2.35 -7.09
C SER A 49 -7.23 2.77 -6.38
N CYS A 50 -6.10 2.43 -6.98
CA CYS A 50 -4.76 2.77 -6.51
C CYS A 50 -3.83 2.78 -7.74
N ASP A 51 -3.07 3.85 -7.92
CA ASP A 51 -2.11 3.95 -9.04
C ASP A 51 -0.80 3.19 -8.75
N TRP A 52 -0.69 2.60 -7.56
CA TRP A 52 0.47 1.82 -7.09
C TRP A 52 1.81 2.58 -7.14
N ASN A 53 1.75 3.91 -7.12
CA ASN A 53 2.93 4.74 -6.94
C ASN A 53 3.32 4.76 -5.46
N VAL A 54 4.52 4.26 -5.14
CA VAL A 54 5.01 4.18 -3.76
C VAL A 54 5.31 5.59 -3.25
N ILE A 55 4.55 6.05 -2.25
CA ILE A 55 4.79 7.34 -1.58
C ILE A 55 5.92 7.18 -0.56
N HIS A 56 5.93 6.06 0.17
CA HIS A 56 6.95 5.75 1.15
C HIS A 56 7.17 4.23 1.28
N GLU A 57 8.38 3.81 1.62
CA GLU A 57 8.73 2.42 1.94
C GLU A 57 9.57 2.38 3.23
N THR A 58 9.20 1.51 4.16
CA THR A 58 9.93 1.30 5.42
C THR A 58 9.88 -0.17 5.84
N GLY A 59 10.92 -0.65 6.54
CA GLY A 59 10.90 -1.95 7.20
C GLY A 59 10.04 -1.99 8.48
N ASN A 60 9.53 -0.85 8.94
CA ASN A 60 8.78 -0.72 10.18
C ASN A 60 7.29 -0.48 9.93
N ARG A 61 6.46 -1.47 10.30
CA ARG A 61 4.99 -1.39 10.19
C ARG A 61 4.40 -0.15 10.87
N ASN A 62 4.92 0.22 12.05
CA ASN A 62 4.34 1.32 12.82
C ASN A 62 4.65 2.68 12.20
N GLU A 63 5.81 2.83 11.54
CA GLU A 63 6.13 4.02 10.77
C GLU A 63 5.22 4.16 9.56
N ALA A 64 5.05 3.08 8.77
CA ALA A 64 4.14 3.08 7.63
C ALA A 64 2.69 3.41 8.04
N ARG A 65 2.24 2.87 9.18
CA ARG A 65 0.91 3.19 9.74
C ARG A 65 0.79 4.65 10.16
N LYS A 66 1.83 5.23 10.77
CA LYS A 66 1.80 6.66 11.13
C LYS A 66 1.66 7.49 9.86
N MET A 67 2.51 7.25 8.87
CA MET A 67 2.48 7.98 7.59
C MET A 67 1.14 7.85 6.86
N ALA A 68 0.49 6.68 6.92
CA ALA A 68 -0.83 6.50 6.32
C ALA A 68 -1.98 7.18 7.11
N ASN A 69 -1.81 7.44 8.40
CA ASN A 69 -2.84 8.09 9.23
C ASN A 69 -2.57 9.59 9.48
N ASP A 70 -1.35 10.07 9.25
CA ASP A 70 -0.94 11.47 9.51
C ASP A 70 -1.42 12.45 8.44
N THR A 71 -2.07 11.99 7.37
CA THR A 71 -2.81 12.87 6.47
C THR A 71 -4.10 13.29 7.16
N GLU A 72 -4.04 14.37 7.93
CA GLU A 72 -5.19 15.18 8.30
C GLU A 72 -5.89 15.64 7.00
N PHE A 73 -7.08 15.11 6.73
CA PHE A 73 -7.99 15.57 5.67
C PHE A 73 -9.08 16.46 6.28
#